data_AF-Q8CFC3-F1
#
_entry.id   AF-Q8CFC3-F1
#
_cell.length_a   1.000
_cell.length_b   1.000
_cell.length_c   1.000
_cell.angle_alpha   90.00
_cell.angle_beta   90.00
_cell.angle_gamma   90.00
#
_symmetry.space_group_name_H-M   'P 1'
#
loop_
_entity.id
_entity.type
_entity.pdbx_description
1 polymer ?
#
loop_
_entity_poly.entity_id
_entity_poly.type
_entity_poly.pdbx_seq_one_letter_code
_entity_poly.pdbx_strand_id
1 'polypeptide(L)' 'MESSADRLARAAALGREHEVRALLEAGASPNAPNTFGRTPIQ' A
#
# COMPACT_ATOMS: atom_id res chain seq x y z
N MET A 1 -2.83 -9.25 -11.41
CA MET A 1 -3.19 -7.81 -11.39
C MET A 1 -2.75 -7.27 -10.05
N GLU A 2 -1.74 -6.39 -9.99
CA GLU A 2 -1.38 -5.71 -8.73
C GLU A 2 -2.55 -4.85 -8.26
N SER A 3 -3.01 -5.06 -7.03
CA SER A 3 -4.04 -4.23 -6.40
C SER A 3 -3.43 -2.96 -5.83
N SER A 4 -4.25 -1.94 -5.56
CA SER A 4 -3.82 -0.72 -4.87
C SER A 4 -3.19 -1.02 -3.51
N ALA A 5 -3.65 -2.08 -2.83
CA ALA A 5 -3.07 -2.57 -1.58
C ALA A 5 -1.66 -3.18 -1.77
N ASP A 6 -1.41 -3.85 -2.90
CA ASP A 6 -0.09 -4.38 -3.25
C ASP A 6 0.94 -3.27 -3.44
N ARG A 7 0.55 -2.23 -4.21
CA ARG A 7 1.37 -1.03 -4.40
C ARG A 7 1.62 -0.29 -3.09
N LEU A 8 0.59 -0.15 -2.25
CA LEU A 8 0.72 0.55 -0.97
C LEU A 8 1.62 -0.21 0.00
N ALA A 9 1.49 -1.53 0.09
CA ALA A 9 2.36 -2.36 0.91
C ALA A 9 3.82 -2.31 0.43
N ARG A 10 4.06 -2.29 -0.88
CA ARG A 10 5.41 -2.18 -1.45
C ARG A 10 6.03 -0.81 -1.19
N ALA A 11 5.27 0.27 -1.38
CA ALA A 11 5.70 1.63 -1.09
C ALA A 11 6.08 1.81 0.39
N ALA A 12 5.25 1.26 1.30
CA ALA A 12 5.50 1.28 2.74
C ALA A 12 6.78 0.49 3.10
N ALA A 13 6.93 -0.73 2.58
CA ALA A 13 8.11 -1.57 2.83
C ALA A 13 9.42 -0.96 2.31
N LEU A 14 9.36 -0.14 1.26
CA LEU A 14 10.50 0.57 0.69
C LEU A 14 10.76 1.95 1.31
N GLY A 15 9.93 2.39 2.27
CA GLY A 15 10.06 3.72 2.88
C GLY A 15 9.75 4.89 1.94
N ARG A 16 8.97 4.65 0.87
CA ARG A 16 8.63 5.66 -0.13
C ARG A 16 7.45 6.52 0.33
N GLU A 17 7.71 7.44 1.25
CA GLU A 17 6.66 8.30 1.84
C GLU A 17 5.77 8.99 0.80
N HIS A 18 6.38 9.57 -0.24
CA HIS A 18 5.64 10.26 -1.30
C HIS A 18 4.71 9.33 -2.09
N GLU A 19 5.14 8.09 -2.34
CA GLU A 19 4.36 7.07 -3.05
C GLU A 19 3.23 6.54 -2.16
N VAL A 20 3.50 6.32 -0.87
CA VAL A 20 2.49 5.98 0.14
C VAL A 20 1.41 7.06 0.20
N ARG A 21 1.80 8.34 0.27
CA ARG A 21 0.85 9.44 0.35
C ARG A 21 -0.03 9.55 -0.89
N ALA A 22 0.56 9.48 -2.08
CA ALA A 22 -0.19 9.52 -3.33
C ALA A 22 -1.20 8.37 -3.44
N LEU A 23 -0.84 7.17 -2.99
CA LEU A 23 -1.74 6.02 -3.00
C LEU A 23 -2.88 6.16 -1.99
N LEU A 24 -2.61 6.68 -0.80
CA LEU A 24 -3.65 6.97 0.20
C LEU A 24 -4.64 8.04 -0.31
N GLU A 25 -4.13 9.10 -0.94
CA GLU A 25 -4.96 10.15 -1.54
C GLU A 25 -5.79 9.63 -2.73
N ALA A 26 -5.29 8.64 -3.46
CA ALA A 26 -6.03 7.94 -4.50
C ALA A 26 -7.07 6.94 -3.95
N GLY A 27 -7.22 6.81 -2.62
CA GLY A 27 -8.19 5.94 -1.96
C GLY A 27 -7.70 4.52 -1.68
N ALA A 28 -6.40 4.25 -1.78
CA ALA A 28 -5.85 2.96 -1.35
C ALA A 28 -6.05 2.79 0.16
N SER A 29 -6.61 1.64 0.56
CA SER A 29 -6.86 1.35 1.97
C SER A 29 -5.58 0.82 2.64
N PRO A 30 -5.05 1.49 3.69
CA PRO A 30 -3.87 1.02 4.43
C PRO A 30 -4.13 -0.25 5.26
N ASN A 31 -5.41 -0.57 5.48
CA ASN A 31 -5.84 -1.78 6.18
C ASN A 31 -6.21 -2.93 5.23
N ALA A 32 -6.23 -2.68 3.91
CA ALA A 32 -6.55 -3.74 2.97
C ALA A 32 -5.36 -4.70 2.84
N PRO A 33 -5.59 -6.02 2.94
CA PRO A 33 -4.54 -6.99 2.69
C PRO A 33 -4.13 -6.93 1.21
N ASN A 34 -2.82 -6.97 0.97
CA ASN A 34 -2.28 -7.18 -0.37
C ASN A 34 -2.46 -8.64 -0.80
N THR A 35 -1.97 -8.98 -1.99
CA THR A 35 -2.05 -10.33 -2.57
C THR A 35 -1.37 -11.41 -1.72
N PHE A 36 -0.50 -11.02 -0.80
CA PHE A 36 0.22 -11.90 0.14
C PHE A 36 -0.46 -11.98 1.51
N GLY A 37 -1.64 -11.37 1.68
CA GLY A 37 -2.35 -11.31 2.97
C GLY A 37 -1.73 -10.34 3.99
N ARG A 38 -0.80 -9.46 3.56
CA ARG A 38 -0.13 -8.47 4.42
C ARG A 38 -0.80 -7.12 4.32
N THR A 39 -0.93 -6.43 5.44
CA THR A 39 -1.36 -5.04 5.48
C THR A 39 -0.16 -4.10 5.37
N PRO A 40 -0.30 -2.95 4.70
CA PRO A 40 0.73 -1.90 4.69
C PRO A 40 1.20 -1.43 6.08
N ILE A 41 0.35 -1.54 7.11
CA ILE A 41 0.58 -1.01 8.48
C ILE A 41 0.92 -2.07 9.55
N GLN A 42 1.69 -3.12 9.21
CA GLN A 42 2.15 -4.09 10.23
C GLN A 42 3.15 -3.51 11.23
#